data_AF-A0A8T4KFQ9-F1
#
_entry.id   AF-A0A8T4KFQ9-F1
#
_cell.length_a   1.000
_cell.length_b   1.000
_cell.length_c   1.000
_cell.angle_alpha   90.00
_cell.angle_beta   90.00
_cell.angle_gamma   90.00
#
_symmetry.space_group_name_H-M   'P 1'
#
loop_
_entity.id
_entity.type
_entity.pdbx_description
1 polymer ?
#
loop_
_entity_poly.entity_id
_entity_poly.type
_entity_poly.pdbx_seq_one_letter_code
_entity_poly.pdbx_strand_id
1 'polypeptide(L)'
;MMKLQLPNYWGKYGNRKFSLPAFDMPKFNLKLVAVFLLIVAIIGLSYWNYKTGKHVEVLEFNNTNLQSNLTVCNKNLGNTSFQLSSCNENYAGKLDQLDSCQQQKAEAADSLSSCSTDLNKCDADYELLRKQFEDTEEDLNRCDASVDNLSSEKIEFENKYNSARNDLNDVKRNYAKDYCCLKNNVASGATTYYKADGNRVNCYTDSTSGGTAITC
;
A
#
# COMPACT_ATOMS: atom_id res chain seq x y z
N MET A 1 -12.82 101.86 -57.75
CA MET A 1 -13.31 101.53 -56.40
C MET A 1 -14.66 102.23 -56.18
N MET A 2 -15.77 101.48 -56.31
CA MET A 2 -17.11 101.99 -56.03
C MET A 2 -17.33 102.10 -54.52
N LYS A 3 -17.73 103.28 -54.04
CA LYS A 3 -18.27 103.50 -52.68
C LYS A 3 -19.79 103.54 -52.78
N LEU A 4 -20.48 102.53 -52.24
CA LEU A 4 -21.92 102.60 -52.00
C LEU A 4 -22.19 103.60 -50.87
N GLN A 5 -22.92 104.68 -51.17
CA GLN A 5 -23.52 105.55 -50.16
C GLN A 5 -24.95 105.06 -49.88
N LEU A 6 -25.21 104.56 -48.68
CA LEU A 6 -26.57 104.30 -48.20
C LEU A 6 -27.24 105.61 -47.76
N PRO A 7 -28.49 105.89 -48.18
CA PRO A 7 -29.20 107.08 -47.77
C PRO A 7 -29.64 107.03 -46.30
N ASN A 8 -29.45 108.16 -45.62
CA ASN A 8 -29.74 108.39 -44.20
C ASN A 8 -31.26 108.32 -43.91
N TYR A 9 -31.76 107.14 -43.52
CA TYR A 9 -33.18 106.85 -43.25
C TYR A 9 -33.75 107.63 -42.05
N TRP A 10 -32.89 108.09 -41.12
CA TRP A 10 -33.31 108.70 -39.85
C TRP A 10 -33.62 110.20 -39.92
N GLY A 11 -33.35 110.87 -41.04
CA GLY A 11 -33.63 112.31 -41.20
C GLY A 11 -35.13 112.68 -41.31
N LYS A 12 -36.02 111.70 -41.52
CA LYS A 12 -37.44 111.97 -41.86
C LYS A 12 -38.38 112.07 -40.65
N TYR A 13 -37.90 111.79 -39.43
CA TYR A 13 -38.75 111.75 -38.22
C TYR A 13 -38.31 112.72 -37.11
N GLY A 14 -37.32 113.57 -37.36
CA GLY A 14 -36.71 114.42 -36.33
C GLY A 14 -37.52 115.63 -35.84
N ASN A 15 -38.71 115.93 -36.38
CA ASN A 15 -39.41 117.20 -36.08
C ASN A 15 -40.94 117.09 -35.96
N ARG A 16 -41.47 116.03 -35.35
CA ARG A 16 -42.87 116.04 -34.89
C ARG A 16 -42.89 116.16 -33.36
N LYS A 17 -43.25 117.36 -32.87
CA LYS A 17 -43.61 117.59 -31.47
C LYS A 17 -44.88 116.79 -31.17
N PHE A 18 -44.71 115.60 -30.61
CA PHE A 18 -45.79 114.76 -30.13
C PHE A 18 -46.22 115.30 -28.76
N SER A 19 -47.22 116.18 -28.71
CA SER A 19 -47.84 116.59 -27.45
C SER A 19 -48.82 115.50 -27.02
N LEU A 20 -48.39 114.64 -26.10
CA LEU A 20 -49.30 113.74 -25.38
C LEU A 20 -50.24 114.59 -24.50
N PRO A 21 -51.56 114.30 -24.48
CA PRO A 21 -52.44 114.88 -23.47
C PRO A 21 -51.92 114.47 -22.09
N ALA A 22 -51.94 115.41 -21.14
CA ALA A 22 -51.54 115.16 -19.77
C ALA A 22 -52.45 114.08 -19.16
N PHE A 23 -51.96 112.84 -19.13
CA PHE A 23 -52.50 111.81 -18.26
C PHE A 23 -52.15 112.21 -16.83
N ASP A 24 -53.14 112.75 -16.13
CA ASP A 24 -53.10 112.92 -14.68
C ASP A 24 -53.06 111.52 -14.06
N MET A 25 -51.83 111.00 -13.90
CA MET A 25 -51.63 109.74 -13.21
C MET A 25 -51.88 110.00 -11.72
N PRO A 26 -52.76 109.21 -11.07
CA PRO A 26 -52.94 109.31 -9.62
C PRO A 26 -51.55 109.18 -9.00
N LYS A 27 -51.23 110.03 -8.02
CA LYS A 27 -49.93 110.07 -7.32
C LYS A 27 -49.58 108.65 -6.83
N PHE A 28 -48.91 107.86 -7.66
CA PHE A 28 -48.50 106.52 -7.31
C PHE A 28 -47.49 106.68 -6.19
N ASN A 29 -47.87 106.17 -5.03
CA ASN A 29 -47.06 106.27 -3.83
C ASN A 29 -45.79 105.46 -4.12
N LEU A 30 -44.67 106.14 -4.41
CA LEU A 30 -43.40 105.53 -4.80
C LEU A 30 -42.96 104.45 -3.78
N LYS A 31 -43.36 104.63 -2.51
CA LYS A 31 -43.21 103.66 -1.43
C LYS A 31 -43.92 102.34 -1.73
N LEU A 32 -45.11 102.37 -2.32
CA LEU A 32 -45.91 101.20 -2.67
C LEU A 32 -45.29 100.42 -3.84
N VAL A 33 -44.73 101.11 -4.83
CA VAL A 33 -43.95 100.49 -5.93
C VAL A 33 -42.65 99.85 -5.40
N ALA A 34 -41.93 100.55 -4.52
CA ALA A 34 -40.74 100.02 -3.87
C ALA A 34 -41.04 98.78 -3.02
N VAL A 35 -42.16 98.76 -2.28
CA VAL A 35 -42.64 97.59 -1.53
C VAL A 35 -42.98 96.44 -2.47
N PHE A 36 -43.65 96.70 -3.60
CA PHE A 36 -43.97 95.67 -4.59
C PHE A 36 -42.72 95.03 -5.20
N LEU A 37 -41.71 95.83 -5.55
CA LEU A 37 -40.42 95.34 -6.05
C LEU A 37 -39.67 94.52 -4.99
N LEU A 38 -39.73 94.93 -3.72
CA LEU A 38 -39.19 94.17 -2.60
C LEU A 38 -39.88 92.80 -2.45
N ILE A 39 -41.21 92.76 -2.57
CA ILE A 39 -41.98 91.51 -2.52
C ILE A 39 -41.56 90.59 -3.68
N VAL A 40 -41.46 91.12 -4.90
CA VAL A 40 -41.02 90.32 -6.06
C VAL A 40 -39.59 89.82 -5.91
N ALA A 41 -38.68 90.65 -5.36
CA ALA A 41 -37.31 90.25 -5.08
C ALA A 41 -37.23 89.15 -4.01
N ILE A 42 -38.05 89.25 -2.95
CA ILE A 42 -38.16 88.22 -1.90
C ILE A 42 -38.67 86.92 -2.52
N ILE A 43 -39.76 86.96 -3.29
CA ILE A 43 -40.33 85.78 -3.97
C ILE A 43 -39.31 85.14 -4.91
N GLY A 44 -38.57 85.95 -5.69
CA GLY A 44 -37.53 85.48 -6.59
C GLY A 44 -36.37 84.78 -5.86
N LEU A 45 -35.90 85.38 -4.76
CA LEU A 45 -34.86 84.79 -3.90
C LEU A 45 -35.36 83.50 -3.21
N SER A 46 -36.62 83.46 -2.77
CA SER A 46 -37.24 82.26 -2.20
C SER A 46 -37.32 81.12 -3.21
N TYR A 47 -37.72 81.41 -4.45
CA TYR A 47 -37.76 80.41 -5.52
C TYR A 47 -36.37 79.89 -5.90
N TRP A 48 -35.37 80.78 -5.95
CA TRP A 48 -34.00 80.38 -6.27
C TRP A 48 -33.39 79.50 -5.18
N ASN A 49 -33.59 79.88 -3.90
CA ASN A 49 -33.22 79.06 -2.73
C ASN A 49 -33.92 77.70 -2.70
N TYR A 50 -35.19 77.64 -3.09
CA TYR A 50 -35.91 76.37 -3.20
C TYR A 50 -35.29 75.45 -4.28
N LYS A 51 -34.98 76.01 -5.45
CA LYS A 51 -34.37 75.25 -6.56
C LYS A 51 -32.95 74.79 -6.23
N THR A 52 -32.12 75.64 -5.65
CA THR A 52 -30.76 75.27 -5.22
C THR A 52 -30.80 74.26 -4.06
N GLY A 53 -31.72 74.40 -3.11
CA GLY A 53 -31.92 73.43 -2.02
C GLY A 53 -32.21 72.02 -2.54
N LYS A 54 -33.09 71.88 -3.55
CA LYS A 54 -33.39 70.59 -4.18
C LYS A 54 -32.19 69.98 -4.91
N HIS A 55 -31.35 70.80 -5.53
CA HIS A 55 -30.12 70.31 -6.17
C HIS A 55 -29.08 69.85 -5.15
N VAL A 56 -28.98 70.53 -4.01
CA VAL A 56 -28.10 70.13 -2.89
C VAL A 56 -28.57 68.80 -2.30
N GLU A 57 -29.88 68.61 -2.08
CA GLU A 57 -30.45 67.37 -1.55
C GLU A 57 -30.15 66.16 -2.46
N VAL A 58 -30.29 66.32 -3.79
CA VAL A 58 -29.94 65.25 -4.75
C VAL A 58 -28.43 64.96 -4.74
N LEU A 59 -27.60 66.00 -4.59
CA LEU A 59 -26.15 65.82 -4.50
C LEU A 59 -25.75 65.08 -3.22
N GLU A 60 -26.32 65.44 -2.08
CA GLU A 60 -26.09 64.79 -0.79
C GLU A 60 -26.55 63.33 -0.82
N PHE A 61 -27.72 63.06 -1.40
CA PHE A 61 -28.21 61.70 -1.60
C PHE A 61 -27.25 60.87 -2.47
N ASN A 62 -26.82 61.42 -3.61
CA ASN A 62 -25.88 60.73 -4.51
C ASN A 62 -24.52 60.48 -3.85
N ASN A 63 -23.99 61.46 -3.10
CA ASN A 63 -22.73 61.32 -2.38
C ASN A 63 -22.83 60.22 -1.31
N THR A 64 -23.92 60.22 -0.54
CA THR A 64 -24.19 59.19 0.48
C THR A 64 -24.30 57.80 -0.16
N ASN A 65 -25.00 57.69 -1.29
CA ASN A 65 -25.14 56.42 -2.02
C ASN A 65 -23.81 55.92 -2.58
N LEU A 66 -22.99 56.82 -3.15
CA LEU A 66 -21.65 56.49 -3.62
C LEU A 66 -20.72 56.04 -2.49
N GLN A 67 -20.74 56.71 -1.35
CA GLN A 67 -19.96 56.31 -0.17
C GLN A 67 -20.39 54.94 0.36
N SER A 68 -21.70 54.66 0.38
CA SER A 68 -22.24 53.35 0.74
C SER A 68 -21.75 52.26 -0.22
N ASN A 69 -21.87 52.50 -1.53
CA ASN A 69 -21.41 51.56 -2.56
C ASN A 69 -19.90 51.33 -2.50
N LEU A 70 -19.10 52.37 -2.25
CA LEU A 70 -17.65 52.26 -2.09
C LEU A 70 -17.31 51.40 -0.87
N THR A 71 -18.03 51.58 0.24
CA THR A 71 -17.85 50.78 1.46
C THR A 71 -18.16 49.30 1.21
N VAL A 72 -19.27 49.01 0.54
CA VAL A 72 -19.64 47.64 0.13
C VAL A 72 -18.59 47.04 -0.80
N CYS A 73 -18.12 47.81 -1.79
CA CYS A 73 -17.10 47.37 -2.72
C CYS A 73 -15.78 47.03 -2.02
N ASN A 74 -15.31 47.88 -1.10
CA ASN A 74 -14.10 47.64 -0.32
C ASN A 74 -14.23 46.39 0.57
N LYS A 75 -15.40 46.19 1.18
CA LYS A 75 -15.68 44.98 1.95
C LYS A 75 -15.63 43.72 1.08
N ASN A 76 -16.25 43.77 -0.11
CA ASN A 76 -16.24 42.67 -1.05
C ASN A 76 -14.82 42.37 -1.55
N LEU A 77 -14.04 43.39 -1.89
CA LEU A 77 -12.63 43.26 -2.28
C LEU A 77 -11.81 42.56 -1.19
N GLY A 78 -11.95 43.01 0.08
CA GLY A 78 -11.27 42.38 1.21
C GLY A 78 -11.67 40.91 1.39
N ASN A 79 -12.96 40.60 1.26
CA ASN A 79 -13.45 39.23 1.36
C ASN A 79 -12.92 38.33 0.22
N THR A 80 -12.91 38.83 -1.03
CA THR A 80 -12.33 38.11 -2.17
C THR A 80 -10.83 37.90 -1.99
N SER A 81 -10.10 38.89 -1.49
CA SER A 81 -8.67 38.76 -1.18
C SER A 81 -8.41 37.67 -0.13
N PHE A 82 -9.23 37.62 0.92
CA PHE A 82 -9.13 36.58 1.95
C PHE A 82 -9.42 35.19 1.38
N GLN A 83 -10.50 35.06 0.60
CA GLN A 83 -10.86 33.80 -0.06
C GLN A 83 -9.76 33.31 -1.00
N LEU A 84 -9.13 34.21 -1.75
CA LEU A 84 -8.02 33.86 -2.65
C LEU A 84 -6.79 33.38 -1.86
N SER A 85 -6.45 34.04 -0.75
CA SER A 85 -5.33 33.59 0.12
C SER A 85 -5.59 32.20 0.68
N SER A 86 -6.79 31.99 1.23
CA SER A 86 -7.18 30.69 1.80
C SER A 86 -7.21 29.58 0.73
N CYS A 87 -7.63 29.90 -0.49
CA CYS A 87 -7.59 28.98 -1.63
C CYS A 87 -6.15 28.60 -1.99
N ASN A 88 -5.24 29.58 -2.07
CA ASN A 88 -3.83 29.33 -2.37
C ASN A 88 -3.15 28.47 -1.30
N GLU A 89 -3.42 28.73 -0.02
CA GLU A 89 -2.91 27.92 1.09
C GLU A 89 -3.44 26.48 1.01
N ASN A 90 -4.73 26.30 0.72
CA ASN A 90 -5.31 24.97 0.54
C ASN A 90 -4.69 24.24 -0.65
N TYR A 91 -4.50 24.93 -1.76
CA TYR A 91 -3.86 24.38 -2.95
C TYR A 91 -2.41 23.95 -2.69
N ALA A 92 -1.62 24.78 -2.00
CA ALA A 92 -0.27 24.42 -1.58
C ALA A 92 -0.28 23.17 -0.67
N GLY A 93 -1.17 23.14 0.33
CA GLY A 93 -1.33 21.96 1.19
C GLY A 93 -1.76 20.70 0.42
N LYS A 94 -2.51 20.84 -0.67
CA LYS A 94 -2.87 19.73 -1.56
C LYS A 94 -1.69 19.22 -2.38
N LEU A 95 -0.78 20.09 -2.79
CA LEU A 95 0.47 19.69 -3.46
C LEU A 95 1.36 18.90 -2.51
N ASP A 96 1.55 19.36 -1.27
CA ASP A 96 2.35 18.65 -0.26
C ASP A 96 1.76 17.26 0.04
N GLN A 97 0.43 17.16 0.14
CA GLN A 97 -0.27 15.88 0.31
C GLN A 97 -0.06 14.93 -0.88
N LEU A 98 -0.06 15.47 -2.10
CA LEU A 98 0.17 14.68 -3.31
C LEU A 98 1.60 14.14 -3.35
N ASP A 99 2.59 14.98 -3.05
CA ASP A 99 4.00 14.58 -3.03
C ASP A 99 4.25 13.50 -1.96
N SER A 100 3.69 13.66 -0.76
CA SER A 100 3.75 12.64 0.28
C SER A 100 3.11 11.32 -0.15
N CYS A 101 1.96 11.37 -0.82
CA CYS A 101 1.29 10.17 -1.35
C CYS A 101 2.13 9.48 -2.44
N GLN A 102 2.81 10.24 -3.30
CA GLN A 102 3.68 9.70 -4.34
C GLN A 102 4.91 9.01 -3.73
N GLN A 103 5.51 9.57 -2.68
CA GLN A 103 6.61 8.94 -1.94
C GLN A 103 6.17 7.62 -1.29
N GLN A 104 5.05 7.63 -0.57
CA GLN A 104 4.50 6.41 0.05
C GLN A 104 4.20 5.32 -0.98
N LYS A 105 3.71 5.69 -2.17
CA LYS A 105 3.50 4.76 -3.27
C LYS A 105 4.80 4.12 -3.75
N ALA A 106 5.88 4.90 -3.85
CA ALA A 106 7.18 4.39 -4.25
C ALA A 106 7.75 3.41 -3.20
N GLU A 107 7.69 3.78 -1.92
CA GLU A 107 8.11 2.91 -0.81
C GLU A 107 7.34 1.59 -0.77
N ALA A 108 6.02 1.64 -1.02
CA ALA A 108 5.19 0.45 -1.11
C ALA A 108 5.57 -0.44 -2.30
N ALA A 109 5.92 0.15 -3.45
CA ALA A 109 6.38 -0.60 -4.61
C ALA A 109 7.72 -1.31 -4.36
N ASP A 110 8.67 -0.63 -3.70
CA ASP A 110 9.96 -1.22 -3.32
C ASP A 110 9.78 -2.36 -2.31
N SER A 111 8.90 -2.16 -1.31
CA SER A 111 8.57 -3.19 -0.32
C SER A 111 7.95 -4.43 -0.98
N LEU A 112 7.04 -4.24 -1.94
CA LEU A 112 6.44 -5.33 -2.69
C LEU A 112 7.49 -6.09 -3.51
N SER A 113 8.42 -5.39 -4.16
CA SER A 113 9.51 -6.01 -4.92
C SER A 113 10.42 -6.84 -4.03
N SER A 114 10.78 -6.33 -2.84
CA SER A 114 11.57 -7.08 -1.86
C SER A 114 10.83 -8.34 -1.40
N CYS A 115 9.55 -8.21 -1.04
CA CYS A 115 8.72 -9.33 -0.61
C CYS A 115 8.62 -10.43 -1.69
N SER A 116 8.43 -10.05 -2.95
CA SER A 116 8.43 -11.01 -4.06
C SER A 116 9.78 -11.73 -4.22
N THR A 117 10.89 -11.04 -3.97
CA THR A 117 12.23 -11.64 -4.03
C THR A 117 12.42 -12.65 -2.91
N ASP A 118 11.98 -12.33 -1.69
CA ASP A 118 12.11 -13.23 -0.54
C ASP A 118 11.17 -14.44 -0.65
N LEU A 119 9.98 -14.26 -1.22
CA LEU A 119 9.08 -15.37 -1.53
C LEU A 119 9.73 -16.36 -2.51
N ASN A 120 10.32 -15.86 -3.61
CA ASN A 120 10.99 -16.71 -4.60
C ASN A 120 12.17 -17.49 -3.99
N LYS A 121 12.91 -16.89 -3.04
CA LYS A 121 13.96 -17.60 -2.30
C LYS A 121 13.37 -18.69 -1.42
N CYS A 122 12.29 -18.39 -0.70
CA CYS A 122 11.63 -19.35 0.17
C CYS A 122 11.11 -20.56 -0.62
N ASP A 123 10.53 -20.32 -1.81
CA ASP A 123 10.08 -21.39 -2.71
C ASP A 123 11.26 -22.26 -3.18
N ALA A 124 12.39 -21.64 -3.54
CA ALA A 124 13.59 -22.36 -3.95
C ALA A 124 14.18 -23.20 -2.80
N ASP A 125 14.24 -22.64 -1.60
CA ASP A 125 14.72 -23.33 -0.39
C ASP A 125 13.81 -24.50 -0.02
N TYR A 126 12.48 -24.33 -0.14
CA TYR A 126 11.51 -25.38 0.09
C TYR A 126 11.69 -26.55 -0.88
N GLU A 127 11.83 -26.27 -2.19
CA GLU A 127 12.05 -27.32 -3.19
C GLU A 127 13.38 -28.04 -3.00
N LEU A 128 14.42 -27.34 -2.54
CA LEU A 128 15.70 -27.97 -2.19
C LEU A 128 15.54 -28.91 -0.99
N LEU A 129 14.88 -28.45 0.08
CA LEU A 129 14.65 -29.25 1.28
C LEU A 129 13.80 -30.49 0.97
N ARG A 130 12.78 -30.33 0.12
CA ARG A 130 11.94 -31.43 -0.34
C ARG A 130 12.76 -32.51 -1.04
N LYS A 131 13.65 -32.14 -1.97
CA LYS A 131 14.54 -33.10 -2.65
C LYS A 131 15.48 -33.81 -1.69
N GLN A 132 16.08 -33.06 -0.75
CA GLN A 132 16.95 -33.66 0.27
C GLN A 132 16.21 -34.69 1.12
N PHE A 133 14.93 -34.43 1.43
CA PHE A 133 14.09 -35.38 2.15
C PHE A 133 13.81 -36.64 1.31
N GLU A 134 13.44 -36.48 0.04
CA GLU A 134 13.22 -37.60 -0.89
C GLU A 134 14.50 -38.46 -1.04
N ASP A 135 15.67 -37.83 -1.21
CA ASP A 135 16.96 -38.53 -1.28
C ASP A 135 17.27 -39.30 0.02
N THR A 136 16.97 -38.69 1.18
CA THR A 136 17.19 -39.32 2.48
C THR A 136 16.26 -40.52 2.69
N GLU A 137 15.01 -40.43 2.23
CA GLU A 137 14.06 -41.54 2.27
C GLU A 137 14.52 -42.71 1.40
N GLU A 138 15.04 -42.43 0.19
CA GLU A 138 15.64 -43.47 -0.65
C GLU A 138 16.83 -44.16 0.02
N ASP A 139 17.73 -43.38 0.64
CA ASP A 139 18.90 -43.92 1.33
C ASP A 139 18.50 -44.76 2.56
N LEU A 140 17.47 -44.34 3.30
CA LEU A 140 16.91 -45.13 4.40
C LEU A 140 16.36 -46.47 3.90
N ASN A 141 15.57 -46.46 2.82
CA ASN A 141 15.03 -47.68 2.23
C ASN A 141 16.13 -48.65 1.75
N ARG A 142 17.23 -48.11 1.18
CA ARG A 142 18.41 -48.93 0.82
C ARG A 142 19.10 -49.52 2.05
N CYS A 143 19.19 -48.75 3.13
CA CYS A 143 19.75 -49.22 4.40
C CYS A 143 18.92 -50.37 4.99
N ASP A 144 17.60 -50.20 5.05
CA ASP A 144 16.68 -51.23 5.57
C ASP A 144 16.79 -52.54 4.77
N ALA A 145 16.80 -52.44 3.42
CA ALA A 145 17.02 -53.61 2.57
C ALA A 145 18.38 -54.28 2.81
N SER A 146 19.44 -53.48 3.07
CA SER A 146 20.76 -54.01 3.41
C SER A 146 20.76 -54.73 4.76
N VAL A 147 20.02 -54.22 5.76
CA VAL A 147 19.88 -54.85 7.08
C VAL A 147 19.17 -56.19 6.95
N ASP A 148 18.08 -56.26 6.18
CA ASP A 148 17.35 -57.50 5.94
C ASP A 148 18.21 -58.58 5.25
N ASN A 149 19.01 -58.15 4.27
CA ASN A 149 19.97 -59.03 3.60
C ASN A 149 21.04 -59.57 4.58
N LEU A 150 21.66 -58.69 5.37
CA LEU A 150 22.66 -59.09 6.37
C LEU A 150 22.08 -60.01 7.45
N SER A 151 20.83 -59.78 7.86
CA SER A 151 20.11 -60.65 8.79
C SER A 151 19.93 -62.06 8.21
N SER A 152 19.56 -62.13 6.93
CA SER A 152 19.40 -63.40 6.20
C SER A 152 20.74 -64.14 6.05
N GLU A 153 21.81 -63.44 5.66
CA GLU A 153 23.16 -64.00 5.57
C GLU A 153 23.67 -64.53 6.92
N LYS A 154 23.41 -63.80 8.01
CA LYS A 154 23.75 -64.23 9.37
C LYS A 154 23.08 -65.56 9.73
N ILE A 155 21.80 -65.72 9.42
CA ILE A 155 21.06 -66.98 9.66
C ILE A 155 21.67 -68.12 8.84
N GLU A 156 22.00 -67.87 7.57
CA GLU A 156 22.65 -68.88 6.72
C GLU A 156 24.01 -69.30 7.29
N PHE A 157 24.81 -68.34 7.74
CA PHE A 157 26.10 -68.60 8.37
C PHE A 157 25.97 -69.40 9.67
N GLU A 158 25.03 -69.05 10.55
CA GLU A 158 24.73 -69.78 11.79
C GLU A 158 24.34 -71.24 11.50
N ASN A 159 23.51 -71.47 10.48
CA ASN A 159 23.13 -72.81 10.06
C ASN A 159 24.34 -73.62 9.56
N LYS A 160 25.19 -73.03 8.70
CA LYS A 160 26.42 -73.68 8.21
C LYS A 160 27.39 -74.00 9.36
N TYR A 161 27.58 -73.06 10.28
CA TYR A 161 28.42 -73.25 11.46
C TYR A 161 27.91 -74.40 12.33
N ASN A 162 26.61 -74.46 12.60
CA ASN A 162 26.00 -75.53 13.38
C ASN A 162 26.13 -76.89 12.68
N SER A 163 25.95 -76.94 11.36
CA SER A 163 26.18 -78.16 10.57
C SER A 163 27.62 -78.64 10.67
N ALA A 164 28.60 -77.77 10.38
CA ALA A 164 30.02 -78.12 10.45
C ALA A 164 30.45 -78.55 11.87
N ARG A 165 29.87 -77.93 12.90
CA ARG A 165 30.09 -78.33 14.29
C ARG A 165 29.57 -79.74 14.58
N ASN A 166 28.38 -80.10 14.06
CA ASN A 166 27.83 -81.44 14.18
C ASN A 166 28.68 -82.46 13.42
N ASP A 167 29.05 -82.15 12.17
CA ASP A 167 29.94 -83.01 11.37
C ASP A 167 31.26 -83.27 12.09
N LEU A 168 31.86 -82.24 12.69
CA LEU A 168 33.08 -82.38 13.49
C LEU A 168 32.87 -83.28 14.72
N ASN A 169 31.74 -83.14 15.43
CA ASN A 169 31.42 -84.00 16.56
C ASN A 169 31.23 -85.46 16.13
N ASP A 170 30.64 -85.69 14.96
CA ASP A 170 30.47 -87.03 14.39
C ASP A 170 31.82 -87.63 13.96
N VAL A 171 32.70 -86.85 13.32
CA VAL A 171 34.07 -87.26 13.03
C VAL A 171 34.82 -87.62 14.31
N LYS A 172 34.72 -86.79 15.37
CA LYS A 172 35.35 -87.09 16.67
C LYS A 172 34.84 -88.41 17.26
N ARG A 173 33.53 -88.64 17.20
CA ARG A 173 32.89 -89.86 17.70
C ARG A 173 33.31 -91.10 16.89
N ASN A 174 33.32 -90.99 15.56
CA ASN A 174 33.74 -92.05 14.65
C ASN A 174 35.25 -92.34 14.79
N TYR A 175 36.08 -91.32 14.93
CA TYR A 175 37.51 -91.49 15.21
C TYR A 175 37.73 -92.23 16.53
N ALA A 176 37.02 -91.84 17.60
CA ALA A 176 37.09 -92.54 18.89
C ALA A 176 36.66 -94.01 18.75
N LYS A 177 35.55 -94.27 18.05
CA LYS A 177 35.08 -95.63 17.73
C LYS A 177 36.15 -96.43 16.98
N ASP A 178 36.64 -95.93 15.85
CA ASP A 178 37.55 -96.66 14.98
C ASP A 178 38.92 -96.85 15.67
N TYR A 179 39.48 -95.83 16.31
CA TYR A 179 40.73 -95.94 17.08
C TYR A 179 40.61 -96.96 18.23
N CYS A 180 39.51 -96.93 19.00
CA CYS A 180 39.35 -97.80 20.16
C CYS A 180 39.02 -99.24 19.81
N CYS A 181 38.19 -99.48 18.80
CA CYS A 181 37.91 -100.85 18.37
C CYS A 181 39.12 -101.44 17.59
N LEU A 182 39.85 -100.66 16.78
CA LEU A 182 41.06 -101.14 16.07
C LEU A 182 42.23 -101.44 17.00
N LYS A 183 42.50 -100.57 18.00
CA LYS A 183 43.62 -100.74 18.94
C LYS A 183 43.53 -102.02 19.79
N ASN A 184 42.32 -102.57 19.96
CA ASN A 184 42.08 -103.76 20.77
C ASN A 184 41.87 -105.05 19.93
N ASN A 185 42.40 -105.10 18.70
CA ASN A 185 42.36 -106.26 17.81
C ASN A 185 40.95 -106.78 17.47
N VAL A 186 39.92 -105.92 17.50
CA VAL A 186 38.62 -106.25 16.92
C VAL A 186 38.78 -106.15 15.40
N ALA A 187 38.64 -107.27 14.68
CA ALA A 187 38.86 -107.32 13.24
C ALA A 187 38.01 -106.28 12.50
N SER A 188 38.65 -105.47 11.65
CA SER A 188 37.98 -104.43 10.85
C SER A 188 36.85 -105.06 10.03
N GLY A 189 35.60 -104.71 10.34
CA GLY A 189 34.39 -105.28 9.74
C GLY A 189 33.53 -106.19 10.65
N ALA A 190 34.01 -106.58 11.84
CA ALA A 190 33.25 -107.42 12.78
C ALA A 190 32.35 -106.64 13.76
N THR A 191 32.52 -105.32 13.89
CA THR A 191 31.71 -104.49 14.81
C THR A 191 30.34 -104.18 14.20
N THR A 192 29.25 -104.69 14.79
CA THR A 192 27.88 -104.50 14.28
C THR A 192 27.26 -103.17 14.76
N TYR A 193 27.51 -102.75 16.00
CA TYR A 193 27.14 -101.43 16.53
C TYR A 193 28.02 -101.06 17.75
N TYR A 194 27.97 -99.80 18.18
CA TYR A 194 28.69 -99.33 19.37
C TYR A 194 27.83 -98.40 20.22
N LYS A 195 28.17 -98.27 21.51
CA LYS A 195 27.55 -97.29 22.41
C LYS A 195 28.65 -96.51 23.12
N ALA A 196 28.66 -95.19 22.91
CA ALA A 196 29.50 -94.26 23.66
C ALA A 196 28.70 -93.72 24.85
N ASP A 197 29.26 -93.83 26.06
CA ASP A 197 28.65 -93.34 27.29
C ASP A 197 29.74 -92.70 28.17
N GLY A 198 29.79 -91.36 28.18
CA GLY A 198 30.89 -90.61 28.80
C GLY A 198 32.25 -90.96 28.17
N ASN A 199 33.20 -91.42 28.99
CA ASN A 199 34.55 -91.83 28.61
C ASN A 199 34.66 -93.36 28.42
N ARG A 200 33.65 -93.98 27.81
CA ARG A 200 33.65 -95.42 27.52
C ARG A 200 33.04 -95.68 26.15
N VAL A 201 33.69 -96.55 25.37
CA VAL A 201 33.21 -97.03 24.08
C VAL A 201 32.99 -98.54 24.15
N ASN A 202 31.73 -98.96 24.07
CA ASN A 202 31.39 -100.38 24.01
C ASN A 202 31.30 -100.82 22.55
N CYS A 203 32.14 -101.75 22.11
CA CYS A 203 32.13 -102.34 20.76
C CYS A 203 31.38 -103.70 20.81
N TYR A 204 30.38 -103.92 19.97
CA TYR A 204 29.61 -105.17 19.90
C TYR A 204 29.90 -105.90 18.59
N THR A 205 30.18 -107.20 18.65
CA THR A 205 30.62 -108.00 17.49
C THR A 205 29.58 -108.99 16.94
N ASP A 206 28.42 -109.14 17.59
CA ASP A 206 27.28 -109.94 17.12
C ASP A 206 25.96 -109.45 17.74
N SER A 207 24.86 -109.49 16.99
CA SER A 207 23.52 -109.04 17.43
C SER A 207 22.87 -109.88 18.56
N THR A 208 23.53 -110.93 19.04
CA THR A 208 22.97 -111.92 19.97
C THR A 208 23.87 -112.34 21.14
N SER A 209 25.09 -111.81 21.29
CA SER A 209 25.93 -112.16 22.45
C SER A 209 27.05 -111.18 22.78
N GLY A 210 27.13 -110.77 24.06
CA GLY A 210 28.33 -110.30 24.77
C GLY A 210 29.10 -109.13 24.15
N GLY A 211 28.63 -107.90 24.36
CA GLY A 211 29.43 -106.70 24.04
C GLY A 211 30.72 -106.67 24.84
N THR A 212 31.84 -106.31 24.20
CA THR A 212 33.10 -106.07 24.90
C THR A 212 33.17 -104.59 25.24
N ALA A 213 33.07 -104.28 26.53
CA ALA A 213 33.23 -102.92 27.03
C ALA A 213 34.72 -102.56 27.05
N ILE A 214 35.12 -101.60 26.23
CA ILE A 214 36.50 -101.15 26.16
C ILE A 214 36.56 -99.75 26.78
N THR A 215 37.43 -99.58 27.77
CA THR A 215 37.67 -98.25 28.34
C THR A 215 38.71 -97.55 27.47
N CYS A 216 38.18 -96.72 26.57
CA CYS A 216 38.77 -95.52 26.06
C CYS A 216 37.88 -94.36 26.52
#